data_AF-A0A9D3WQ15-F1
#
_entry.id   AF-A0A9D3WQ15-F1
#
_cell.length_a   1.000
_cell.length_b   1.000
_cell.length_c   1.000
_cell.angle_alpha   90.00
_cell.angle_beta   90.00
_cell.angle_gamma   90.00
#
_symmetry.space_group_name_H-M   'P 1'
#
loop_
_entity.id
_entity.type
_entity.pdbx_description
1 polymer ?
#
loop_
_entity_poly.entity_id
_entity_poly.type
_entity_poly.pdbx_seq_one_letter_code
_entity_poly.pdbx_strand_id
1 'polypeptide(L)'
;MIDPMPQIPPGSSGSSVFVKTSYTPCGSIRVLSYECKAFILAIMFSNPFDRRLYSSEFAIELFTGRKHFGSMESRYHYMYSYGPPYTCKSYRKVKLEVQDGQLEVTSEENQVKATMSKKDKSIIKVQIEQKDPCPAYTAYPANPGSPWKFPNEKDKGAAGGK
;
A
#
# COMPACT_ATOMS: atom_id res chain seq x y z
N MET A 1 -2.47 5.20 26.66
CA MET A 1 -3.03 4.99 25.30
C MET A 1 -3.21 6.37 24.68
N ILE A 2 -2.95 6.51 23.39
CA ILE A 2 -3.21 7.75 22.65
C ILE A 2 -4.10 7.34 21.48
N ASP A 3 -5.32 7.86 21.42
CA ASP A 3 -6.28 7.51 20.39
C ASP A 3 -5.88 8.08 19.02
N PRO A 4 -6.29 7.45 17.91
CA PRO A 4 -6.12 8.01 16.57
C PRO A 4 -6.71 9.42 16.46
N MET A 5 -5.96 10.32 15.82
CA MET A 5 -6.51 11.63 15.47
C MET A 5 -7.74 11.46 14.56
N PRO A 6 -8.84 12.16 14.83
CA PRO A 6 -10.08 12.03 14.05
C PRO A 6 -9.92 12.53 12.62
N GLN A 7 -9.01 13.50 12.40
CA GLN A 7 -8.70 14.06 11.09
C GLN A 7 -7.20 14.34 10.98
N ILE A 8 -6.64 14.06 9.81
CA ILE A 8 -5.24 14.35 9.45
C ILE A 8 -5.27 15.13 8.13
N PRO A 9 -5.05 16.45 8.14
CA PRO A 9 -5.00 17.25 6.92
C PRO A 9 -3.89 16.81 5.96
N PRO A 10 -4.05 17.02 4.64
CA PRO A 10 -2.97 16.82 3.67
C PRO A 10 -1.70 17.59 4.06
N GLY A 11 -0.53 16.97 3.90
CA GLY A 11 0.76 17.56 4.29
C GLY A 11 1.07 17.54 5.78
N SER A 12 0.15 17.02 6.62
CA SER A 12 0.39 16.84 8.06
C SER A 12 0.59 15.37 8.43
N SER A 13 0.93 15.12 9.69
CA SER A 13 1.04 13.76 10.24
C SER A 13 0.31 13.66 11.58
N GLY A 14 -0.21 12.49 11.88
CA GLY A 14 -0.82 12.15 13.16
C GLY A 14 -0.09 10.98 13.81
N SER A 15 -0.31 10.79 15.12
CA SER A 15 0.23 9.64 15.85
C SER A 15 -0.81 9.04 16.79
N SER A 16 -0.65 7.76 17.11
CA SER A 16 -1.48 7.04 18.07
C SER A 16 -0.65 5.96 18.76
N VAL A 17 -1.07 5.55 19.96
CA VAL A 17 -0.35 4.58 20.79
C VAL A 17 -1.33 3.57 21.36
N PHE A 18 -1.17 2.31 20.94
CA PHE A 18 -1.94 1.17 21.42
C PHE A 18 -1.10 0.39 22.43
N VAL A 19 -1.65 0.24 23.64
CA VAL A 19 -0.98 -0.48 24.74
C VAL A 19 -1.77 -1.75 25.02
N LYS A 20 -1.07 -2.85 25.25
CA LYS A 20 -1.70 -4.11 25.70
C LYS A 20 -2.34 -3.92 27.07
N THR A 21 -3.29 -4.77 27.42
CA THR A 21 -3.86 -4.80 28.77
C THR A 21 -2.78 -5.21 29.79
N SER A 22 -2.59 -4.40 30.83
CA SER A 22 -1.65 -4.69 31.92
C SER A 22 -1.97 -6.02 32.58
N TYR A 23 -0.94 -6.73 33.06
CA TYR A 23 -1.06 -8.01 33.77
C TYR A 23 -1.73 -9.15 32.99
N THR A 24 -1.83 -9.03 31.66
CA THR A 24 -2.26 -10.13 30.77
C THR A 24 -1.14 -10.55 29.82
N PRO A 25 -1.03 -11.84 29.47
CA PRO A 25 -0.10 -12.34 28.45
C PRO A 25 -0.63 -12.09 27.02
N CYS A 26 -1.38 -10.99 26.82
CA CYS A 26 -1.96 -10.63 25.53
C CYS A 26 -1.06 -9.65 24.78
N GLY A 27 -0.97 -9.81 23.46
CA GLY A 27 -0.33 -8.83 22.58
C GLY A 27 -1.24 -7.63 22.26
N SER A 28 -0.88 -6.88 21.22
CA SER A 28 -1.71 -5.82 20.64
C SER A 28 -2.07 -6.18 19.20
N ILE A 29 -3.37 -6.35 18.94
CA ILE A 29 -3.90 -6.66 17.61
C ILE A 29 -5.03 -5.68 17.30
N ARG A 30 -4.91 -4.92 16.21
CA ARG A 30 -5.88 -3.89 15.83
C ARG A 30 -5.97 -3.72 14.32
N VAL A 31 -7.10 -3.15 13.88
CA VAL A 31 -7.31 -2.61 12.54
C VAL A 31 -7.67 -1.13 12.67
N LEU A 32 -7.05 -0.32 11.84
CA LEU A 32 -7.34 1.10 11.64
C LEU A 32 -7.89 1.29 10.25
N SER A 33 -8.82 2.23 10.10
CA SER A 33 -9.41 2.62 8.82
C SER A 33 -9.41 4.13 8.73
N TYR A 34 -8.74 4.66 7.72
CA TYR A 34 -8.74 6.08 7.40
C TYR A 34 -9.50 6.30 6.10
N GLU A 35 -10.55 7.11 6.16
CA GLU A 35 -11.35 7.45 4.99
C GLU A 35 -10.85 8.77 4.39
N CYS A 36 -10.55 8.73 3.09
CA CYS A 36 -10.25 9.88 2.26
C CYS A 36 -11.31 9.98 1.16
N LYS A 37 -11.43 11.15 0.53
CA LYS A 37 -12.40 11.37 -0.57
C LYS A 37 -12.24 10.36 -1.71
N ALA A 38 -11.01 9.96 -2.01
CA ALA A 38 -10.69 9.08 -3.15
C ALA A 38 -10.54 7.60 -2.78
N PHE A 39 -10.21 7.29 -1.52
CA PHE A 39 -9.89 5.94 -1.09
C PHE A 39 -10.10 5.74 0.41
N ILE A 40 -10.18 4.47 0.81
CA ILE A 40 -10.07 4.06 2.21
C ILE A 40 -8.75 3.34 2.41
N LEU A 41 -7.95 3.76 3.38
CA LEU A 41 -6.74 3.07 3.79
C LEU A 41 -7.03 2.25 5.05
N ALA A 42 -6.90 0.93 4.96
CA ALA A 42 -6.92 0.06 6.12
C ALA A 42 -5.52 -0.38 6.52
N ILE A 43 -5.23 -0.38 7.81
CA ILE A 43 -3.96 -0.83 8.39
C ILE A 43 -4.28 -1.85 9.46
N MET A 44 -3.76 -3.07 9.34
CA MET A 44 -3.85 -4.10 10.37
C MET A 44 -2.47 -4.36 10.94
N PHE A 45 -2.38 -4.52 12.26
CA PHE A 45 -1.16 -5.00 12.88
C PHE A 45 -1.43 -5.98 14.01
N SER A 46 -0.48 -6.88 14.20
CA SER A 46 -0.40 -7.82 15.30
C SER A 46 1.01 -7.76 15.89
N ASN A 47 1.09 -7.40 17.16
CA ASN A 47 2.32 -7.42 17.94
C ASN A 47 2.12 -8.37 19.13
N PRO A 48 2.52 -9.64 19.02
CA PRO A 48 2.25 -10.64 20.05
C PRO A 48 3.08 -10.36 21.32
N PHE A 49 2.58 -10.86 22.46
CA PHE A 49 3.30 -10.81 23.72
C PHE A 49 4.53 -11.73 23.71
N ASP A 50 4.32 -12.99 23.28
CA ASP A 50 5.40 -13.96 23.13
C ASP A 50 5.90 -13.99 21.69
N ARG A 51 7.04 -13.32 21.46
CA ARG A 51 7.67 -13.23 20.15
C ARG A 51 8.59 -14.41 19.81
N ARG A 52 8.75 -15.37 20.73
CA ARG A 52 9.42 -16.65 20.46
C ARG A 52 8.50 -17.61 19.72
N LEU A 53 7.21 -17.58 20.06
CA LEU A 53 6.18 -18.44 19.44
C LEU A 53 5.50 -17.78 18.24
N TYR A 54 5.32 -16.45 18.28
CA TYR A 54 4.57 -15.72 17.26
C TYR A 54 5.37 -14.54 16.70
N SER A 55 5.35 -14.35 15.39
CA SER A 55 5.97 -13.17 14.79
C SER A 55 4.99 -12.00 14.75
N SER A 56 5.52 -10.78 14.77
CA SER A 56 4.70 -9.60 14.48
C SER A 56 4.30 -9.61 13.01
N GLU A 57 3.10 -9.12 12.72
CA GLU A 57 2.56 -9.05 11.37
C GLU A 57 1.91 -7.68 11.16
N PHE A 58 1.99 -7.15 9.94
CA PHE A 58 1.13 -6.04 9.55
C PHE A 58 0.70 -6.15 8.09
N ALA A 59 -0.42 -5.53 7.80
CA ALA A 59 -1.00 -5.45 6.47
C ALA A 59 -1.54 -4.05 6.20
N ILE A 60 -1.52 -3.65 4.93
CA ILE A 60 -2.13 -2.42 4.46
C ILE A 60 -3.00 -2.72 3.24
N GLU A 61 -4.12 -2.03 3.12
CA GLU A 61 -4.94 -2.04 1.90
C GLU A 61 -5.46 -0.66 1.52
N LEU A 62 -5.34 -0.34 0.23
CA LEU A 62 -6.03 0.78 -0.40
C LEU A 62 -7.30 0.28 -1.10
N PHE A 63 -8.46 0.78 -0.67
CA PHE A 63 -9.73 0.56 -1.36
C PHE A 63 -10.07 1.78 -2.20
N THR A 64 -10.09 1.63 -3.52
CA THR A 64 -10.68 2.62 -4.44
C THR A 64 -12.18 2.35 -4.57
N GLY A 65 -12.99 3.38 -4.35
CA GLY A 65 -14.44 3.24 -4.25
C GLY A 65 -14.93 2.65 -2.91
N ARG A 66 -16.25 2.51 -2.77
CA ARG A 66 -16.86 2.02 -1.52
C ARG A 66 -16.90 0.49 -1.49
N LYS A 67 -15.82 -0.16 -1.07
CA LYS A 67 -15.90 -1.55 -0.60
C LYS A 67 -16.49 -1.54 0.80
N HIS A 68 -17.78 -1.88 0.90
CA HIS A 68 -18.46 -1.98 2.19
C HIS A 68 -18.02 -3.27 2.90
N PHE A 69 -17.25 -3.11 3.96
CA PHE A 69 -17.14 -4.14 4.99
C PHE A 69 -18.32 -3.97 5.94
N GLY A 70 -19.06 -5.04 6.19
CA GLY A 70 -20.23 -5.00 7.08
C GLY A 70 -19.87 -4.64 8.53
N SER A 71 -18.63 -4.87 8.95
CA SER A 71 -18.13 -4.51 10.28
C SER A 71 -16.59 -4.40 10.32
N MET A 72 -16.04 -3.77 11.36
CA MET A 72 -14.59 -3.75 11.59
C MET A 72 -14.03 -5.15 11.86
N GLU A 73 -14.81 -6.02 12.49
CA GLU A 73 -14.46 -7.42 12.73
C GLU A 73 -14.29 -8.20 11.41
N SER A 74 -15.22 -8.03 10.46
CA SER A 74 -15.09 -8.64 9.13
C SER A 74 -13.83 -8.16 8.41
N ARG A 75 -13.47 -6.87 8.58
CA ARG A 75 -12.24 -6.30 8.03
C ARG A 75 -11.00 -6.86 8.71
N TYR A 76 -11.04 -7.09 10.03
CA TYR A 76 -9.97 -7.77 10.74
C TYR A 76 -9.73 -9.19 10.22
N HIS A 77 -10.76 -10.04 10.15
CA HIS A 77 -10.61 -11.40 9.64
C HIS A 77 -10.11 -11.43 8.20
N TYR A 78 -10.64 -10.55 7.36
CA TYR A 78 -10.17 -10.40 6.00
C TYR A 78 -8.69 -10.01 5.94
N MET A 79 -8.23 -9.00 6.69
CA MET A 79 -6.83 -8.56 6.64
C MET A 79 -5.87 -9.52 7.34
N TYR A 80 -6.29 -10.16 8.43
CA TYR A 80 -5.45 -11.01 9.26
C TYR A 80 -5.37 -12.45 8.73
N SER A 81 -6.48 -13.05 8.30
CA SER A 81 -6.54 -14.47 7.96
C SER A 81 -6.48 -14.73 6.46
N TYR A 82 -7.39 -14.14 5.69
CA TYR A 82 -7.67 -14.61 4.33
C TYR A 82 -7.02 -13.79 3.23
N GLY A 83 -6.90 -12.47 3.42
CA GLY A 83 -6.56 -11.54 2.37
C GLY A 83 -7.58 -11.56 1.22
N PRO A 84 -7.30 -10.84 0.11
CA PRO A 84 -8.07 -10.95 -1.12
C PRO A 84 -7.89 -12.35 -1.74
N PRO A 85 -8.97 -13.01 -2.22
CA PRO A 85 -8.89 -14.33 -2.84
C PRO A 85 -8.30 -14.30 -4.27
N TYR A 86 -7.78 -13.14 -4.69
CA TYR A 86 -7.22 -12.88 -6.00
C TYR A 86 -5.97 -11.99 -5.86
N THR A 87 -5.13 -11.97 -6.90
CA THR A 87 -3.97 -11.10 -6.95
C THR A 87 -4.38 -9.63 -6.87
N CYS A 88 -4.05 -8.99 -5.75
CA CYS A 88 -4.41 -7.60 -5.49
C CYS A 88 -3.15 -6.75 -5.33
N LYS A 89 -3.04 -5.67 -6.12
CA LYS A 89 -1.94 -4.70 -6.00
C LYS A 89 -2.17 -3.71 -4.84
N SER A 90 -3.42 -3.57 -4.41
CA SER A 90 -3.79 -2.63 -3.38
C SER A 90 -3.74 -3.21 -1.97
N TYR A 91 -3.52 -4.53 -1.81
CA TYR A 91 -3.32 -5.21 -0.53
C TYR A 91 -1.92 -5.83 -0.43
N ARG A 92 -1.27 -5.63 0.72
CA ARG A 92 -0.06 -6.36 1.10
C ARG A 92 -0.09 -6.70 2.58
N LYS A 93 0.55 -7.81 2.93
CA LYS A 93 0.78 -8.28 4.29
C LYS A 93 2.19 -8.83 4.41
N VAL A 94 2.82 -8.65 5.56
CA VAL A 94 4.13 -9.22 5.86
C VAL A 94 4.20 -9.69 7.31
N LYS A 95 4.96 -10.76 7.51
CA LYS A 95 5.34 -11.31 8.81
C LYS A 95 6.80 -10.95 9.08
N LEU A 96 7.08 -10.37 10.25
CA LEU A 96 8.40 -9.85 10.62
C LEU A 96 9.24 -10.95 11.26
N GLU A 97 9.84 -11.81 10.42
CA GLU A 97 10.59 -12.98 10.89
C GLU A 97 12.05 -12.67 11.22
N VAL A 98 12.74 -11.90 10.37
CA VAL A 98 14.17 -11.60 10.53
C VAL A 98 14.37 -10.11 10.81
N GLN A 99 13.84 -9.26 9.94
CA GLN A 99 14.05 -7.81 9.92
C GLN A 99 12.74 -7.03 10.12
N ASP A 100 12.87 -5.70 10.15
CA ASP A 100 11.74 -4.78 10.07
C ASP A 100 10.95 -5.03 8.77
N GLY A 101 9.64 -4.85 8.83
CA GLY A 101 8.78 -5.09 7.69
C GLY A 101 8.53 -3.81 6.91
N GLN A 102 8.42 -3.93 5.58
CA GLN A 102 8.09 -2.84 4.68
C GLN A 102 7.01 -3.32 3.71
N LEU A 103 6.02 -2.47 3.49
CA LEU A 103 4.93 -2.71 2.55
C LEU A 103 4.76 -1.51 1.64
N GLU A 104 4.38 -1.79 0.40
CA GLU A 104 4.00 -0.78 -0.58
C GLU A 104 2.78 -1.26 -1.34
N VAL A 105 1.76 -0.40 -1.42
CA VAL A 105 0.55 -0.62 -2.22
C VAL A 105 0.29 0.61 -3.07
N THR A 106 -0.31 0.40 -4.23
CA THR A 106 -0.64 1.49 -5.15
C THR A 106 -2.08 1.39 -5.63
N SER A 107 -2.64 2.56 -5.92
CA SER A 107 -3.87 2.77 -6.68
C SER A 107 -3.54 3.58 -7.94
N GLU A 108 -4.54 4.00 -8.71
CA GLU A 108 -4.34 4.83 -9.90
C GLU A 108 -3.63 6.15 -9.55
N GLU A 109 -4.09 6.84 -8.52
CA GLU A 109 -3.61 8.19 -8.16
C GLU A 109 -2.74 8.23 -6.90
N ASN A 110 -2.69 7.16 -6.09
CA ASN A 110 -2.03 7.19 -4.79
C ASN A 110 -1.09 6.01 -4.58
N GLN A 111 -0.02 6.23 -3.82
CA GLN A 111 0.91 5.24 -3.32
C GLN A 111 0.93 5.31 -1.79
N VAL A 112 0.96 4.14 -1.14
CA VAL A 112 1.15 4.07 0.31
C VAL A 112 2.33 3.17 0.61
N LYS A 113 3.28 3.72 1.36
CA LYS A 113 4.44 3.02 1.91
C LYS A 113 4.26 2.91 3.41
N ALA A 114 4.50 1.72 3.95
CA ALA A 114 4.44 1.52 5.39
C ALA A 114 5.62 0.68 5.87
N THR A 115 6.11 0.99 7.07
CA THR A 115 7.13 0.19 7.75
C THR A 115 6.66 -0.18 9.14
N MET A 116 7.12 -1.33 9.65
CA MET A 116 6.88 -1.78 11.03
C MET A 116 8.19 -2.28 11.63
N SER A 117 8.54 -1.79 12.81
CA SER A 117 9.74 -2.27 13.51
C SER A 117 9.50 -3.60 14.22
N LYS A 118 10.50 -4.49 14.18
CA LYS A 118 10.46 -5.80 14.86
C LYS A 118 10.89 -5.66 16.33
N LYS A 119 10.23 -4.80 17.11
CA LYS A 119 10.52 -4.59 18.54
C LYS A 119 9.28 -4.82 19.40
N ASP A 120 9.47 -5.06 20.70
CA ASP A 120 8.36 -5.20 21.66
C ASP A 120 7.51 -3.92 21.69
N LYS A 121 8.19 -2.78 21.68
CA LYS A 121 7.60 -1.48 21.30
C LYS A 121 7.70 -1.31 19.79
N SER A 122 6.77 -1.94 19.07
CA SER A 122 6.72 -1.84 17.62
C SER A 122 6.19 -0.47 17.20
N ILE A 123 6.81 0.11 16.18
CA ILE A 123 6.43 1.41 15.60
C ILE A 123 6.04 1.15 14.15
N ILE A 124 4.84 1.58 13.78
CA ILE A 124 4.37 1.59 12.40
C ILE A 124 4.44 3.01 11.88
N LYS A 125 5.11 3.20 10.74
CA LYS A 125 5.12 4.47 10.01
C LYS A 125 4.40 4.26 8.69
N VAL A 126 3.50 5.18 8.35
CA VAL A 126 2.74 5.12 7.11
C VAL A 126 2.88 6.46 6.40
N GLN A 127 3.23 6.41 5.13
CA GLN A 127 3.38 7.56 4.26
C GLN A 127 2.46 7.37 3.05
N ILE A 128 1.66 8.40 2.79
CA ILE A 128 0.68 8.45 1.71
C ILE A 128 1.15 9.53 0.74
N GLU A 129 1.33 9.16 -0.52
CA GLU A 129 1.81 10.04 -1.58
C GLU A 129 0.82 10.01 -2.73
N GLN A 130 0.47 11.19 -3.26
CA GLN A 130 -0.21 11.26 -4.55
C GLN A 130 0.84 11.00 -5.63
N LYS A 131 0.52 10.14 -6.59
CA LYS A 131 1.39 9.92 -7.74
C LYS A 131 1.40 11.18 -8.59
N ASP A 132 2.59 11.55 -9.08
CA ASP A 132 2.70 12.58 -10.09
C ASP A 132 1.82 12.21 -11.28
N PRO A 133 1.02 13.14 -11.83
CA PRO A 133 0.30 12.90 -13.06
C PRO A 133 1.32 12.45 -14.10
N CYS A 134 1.08 11.32 -14.77
CA CYS A 134 1.85 11.00 -15.96
C CYS A 134 1.76 12.22 -16.88
N PRO A 135 2.88 12.76 -17.39
CA PRO A 135 2.81 13.89 -18.30
C PRO A 135 1.94 13.46 -19.46
N ALA A 136 0.81 14.15 -19.66
CA ALA A 136 -0.01 13.94 -20.83
C ALA A 136 0.93 14.14 -22.03
N TYR A 137 1.10 13.12 -22.86
CA TYR A 137 1.69 13.33 -24.18
C TYR A 137 0.77 14.32 -24.89
N THR A 138 1.13 15.60 -24.85
CA THR A 138 0.56 16.59 -25.75
C THR A 138 0.99 16.15 -27.13
N ALA A 139 0.08 15.48 -27.85
CA ALA A 139 0.21 15.37 -29.28
C ALA A 139 0.30 16.80 -29.81
N TYR A 140 1.50 17.24 -30.17
CA TYR A 140 1.67 18.48 -30.90
C TYR A 140 0.70 18.45 -32.08
N PRO A 141 -0.09 19.53 -32.32
CA PRO A 141 -0.84 19.60 -33.56
C PRO A 141 0.16 19.44 -34.70
N ALA A 142 -0.09 18.47 -35.57
CA ALA A 142 0.74 18.22 -36.73
C ALA A 142 0.91 19.54 -37.49
N ASN A 143 2.09 20.13 -37.39
CA ASN A 143 2.41 21.36 -38.09
C ASN A 143 2.52 20.98 -39.57
N PRO A 144 1.72 21.53 -40.51
CA PRO A 144 1.68 21.09 -41.91
C PRO A 144 2.95 21.37 -42.73
N GLY A 145 4.08 21.71 -42.10
CA GLY A 145 5.24 22.29 -42.77
C GLY A 145 6.62 21.86 -42.25
N SER A 146 6.79 20.66 -41.68
CA SER A 146 8.12 20.16 -41.30
C SER A 146 8.62 19.05 -42.26
N PRO A 147 9.84 19.19 -42.83
CA PRO A 147 10.36 18.32 -43.89
C PRO A 147 11.13 17.11 -43.35
N TRP A 148 10.63 16.45 -42.30
CA TRP A 148 11.28 15.25 -41.76
C TRP A 148 10.71 14.01 -42.47
N LYS A 149 11.48 13.51 -43.44
CA LYS A 149 11.25 12.19 -44.05
C LYS A 149 11.66 11.11 -43.05
N PHE A 150 10.75 10.20 -42.74
CA PHE A 150 11.08 8.93 -42.11
C PHE A 150 12.04 8.14 -43.02
N PRO A 151 13.11 7.50 -42.49
CA PRO A 151 13.84 6.52 -43.27
C PRO A 151 12.91 5.34 -43.54
N ASN A 152 12.71 5.02 -44.82
CA ASN A 152 12.02 3.80 -45.24
C ASN A 152 12.80 2.59 -44.73
N GLU A 153 12.18 1.80 -43.87
CA GLU A 153 12.60 0.43 -43.62
C GLU A 153 12.10 -0.42 -44.80
N LYS A 154 13.03 -0.79 -45.69
CA LYS A 154 13.11 -2.09 -46.39
C LYS A 154 14.27 -2.07 -47.38
N ASP A 155 15.29 -2.88 -47.09
CA ASP A 155 15.87 -3.80 -48.07
C ASP A 155 16.88 -4.73 -47.38
N LYS A 156 16.45 -5.97 -47.14
CA LYS A 156 17.33 -7.14 -47.21
C LYS A 156 16.67 -8.17 -48.10
N GLY A 157 16.94 -8.02 -49.39
CA GLY A 157 16.69 -9.01 -50.41
C GLY A 157 17.51 -10.28 -50.18
N ALA A 158 16.95 -11.36 -50.70
CA ALA A 158 17.48 -12.71 -50.71
C ALA A 158 18.85 -12.82 -51.40
N ALA A 159 19.69 -13.71 -50.88
CA ALA A 159 20.79 -14.30 -51.62
C ALA A 159 20.48 -15.78 -51.85
N GLY A 160 20.11 -16.10 -53.09
CA GLY A 160 20.16 -17.46 -53.65
C GLY A 160 21.55 -17.71 -54.25
N GLY A 161 21.93 -18.99 -54.30
CA GLY A 161 23.30 -19.46 -54.49
C GLY A 161 23.87 -19.41 -55.91
N LYS A 162 25.15 -19.78 -55.97
CA LYS A 162 25.76 -20.63 -56.99
C LYS A 162 26.75 -21.56 -56.30
#